data_AF-A0A126Z4Y8-F1
#
_entry.id   AF-A0A126Z4Y8-F1
#
_cell.length_a   1.000
_cell.length_b   1.000
_cell.length_c   1.000
_cell.angle_alpha   90.00
_cell.angle_beta   90.00
_cell.angle_gamma   90.00
#
_symmetry.space_group_name_H-M   'P 1'
#
loop_
_entity.id
_entity.type
_entity.pdbx_description
1 polymer ?
#
loop_
_entity_poly.entity_id
_entity_poly.type
_entity_poly.pdbx_seq_one_letter_code
_entity_poly.pdbx_strand_id
1 'polypeptide(L)'
;MRAWGGRTITKANFVLQLTQAVPEVESTVSEHLADYDELLVHLLMADLLRYATAAFADGRRDVTDRLLRFVDDSPAQGDSHIENAVSVSFVENFGAGKGETPAFLATWPDGLRADLKSQQDWRAT
;
A
#
# COMPACT_ATOMS: atom_id res chain seq x y z
N MET A 1 5.40 -3.88 19.81
CA MET A 1 4.18 -4.27 19.07
C MET A 1 2.99 -3.62 19.76
N ARG A 2 2.34 -2.65 19.13
CA ARG A 2 0.99 -2.25 19.55
C ARG A 2 0.04 -2.92 18.57
N ALA A 3 -0.69 -3.92 19.05
CA ALA A 3 -1.81 -4.49 18.34
C ALA A 3 -2.87 -3.40 18.21
N TRP A 4 -3.12 -2.95 16.98
CA TRP A 4 -4.30 -2.16 16.67
C TRP A 4 -5.49 -3.09 16.94
N GLY A 5 -6.38 -2.70 17.86
CA GLY A 5 -7.30 -3.63 18.50
C GLY A 5 -8.24 -4.36 17.53
N GLY A 6 -8.10 -5.68 17.42
CA GLY A 6 -9.16 -6.68 17.25
C GLY A 6 -10.18 -6.55 16.11
N ARG A 7 -10.03 -5.63 15.15
CA ARG A 7 -10.95 -5.50 14.00
C ARG A 7 -10.21 -5.75 12.71
N THR A 8 -10.74 -6.70 11.93
CA THR A 8 -10.36 -6.93 10.54
C THR A 8 -10.42 -5.64 9.74
N ILE A 9 -9.38 -5.37 8.96
CA ILE A 9 -9.35 -4.28 8.00
C ILE A 9 -10.31 -4.62 6.85
N THR A 10 -11.24 -3.72 6.55
CA THR A 10 -12.23 -3.88 5.48
C THR A 10 -12.30 -2.59 4.67
N LYS A 11 -12.95 -2.62 3.49
CA LYS A 11 -13.22 -1.40 2.70
C LYS A 11 -13.81 -0.28 3.56
N ALA A 12 -14.73 -0.60 4.48
CA ALA A 12 -15.44 0.38 5.30
C ALA A 12 -14.55 1.10 6.33
N ASN A 13 -13.43 0.50 6.76
CA ASN A 13 -12.57 1.06 7.80
C ASN A 13 -11.13 1.34 7.33
N PHE A 14 -10.78 0.94 6.09
CA PHE A 14 -9.44 1.05 5.54
C PHE A 14 -8.90 2.49 5.60
N VAL A 15 -9.66 3.45 5.09
CA VAL A 15 -9.27 4.88 5.06
C VAL A 15 -9.01 5.43 6.46
N LEU A 16 -9.86 5.10 7.43
CA LEU A 16 -9.69 5.55 8.81
C LEU A 16 -8.40 5.00 9.42
N GLN A 17 -8.12 3.70 9.23
CA GLN A 17 -6.92 3.08 9.78
C GLN A 17 -5.65 3.58 9.09
N LEU A 18 -5.70 3.74 7.76
CA LEU A 18 -4.61 4.27 6.96
C LEU A 18 -4.22 5.69 7.40
N THR A 19 -5.20 6.59 7.50
CA THR A 19 -4.94 8.00 7.87
C THR A 19 -4.52 8.15 9.34
N GLN A 20 -4.93 7.25 10.23
CA GLN A 20 -4.39 7.20 11.59
C GLN A 20 -2.93 6.74 11.64
N ALA A 21 -2.53 5.79 10.79
CA ALA A 21 -1.16 5.29 10.72
C ALA A 21 -0.23 6.26 9.96
N VAL A 22 -0.75 6.90 8.92
CA VAL A 22 -0.01 7.77 7.98
C VAL A 22 -0.84 9.01 7.66
N PRO A 23 -0.96 10.00 8.56
CA PRO A 23 -1.77 11.20 8.31
C PRO A 23 -1.41 11.94 7.03
N GLU A 24 -0.16 11.82 6.58
CA GLU A 24 0.35 12.51 5.40
C GLU A 24 -0.23 12.02 4.06
N VAL A 25 -1.01 10.93 4.04
CA VAL A 25 -1.73 10.47 2.84
C VAL A 25 -3.16 11.01 2.75
N GLU A 26 -3.62 11.82 3.73
CA GLU A 26 -4.97 12.37 3.77
C GLU A 26 -5.34 13.12 2.47
N SER A 27 -4.41 13.88 1.90
CA SER A 27 -4.65 14.58 0.64
C SER A 27 -4.86 13.61 -0.52
N THR A 28 -4.03 12.56 -0.62
CA THR A 28 -4.17 11.50 -1.64
C THR A 28 -5.50 10.76 -1.52
N VAL A 29 -5.94 10.47 -0.29
CA VAL A 29 -7.25 9.85 -0.05
C VAL A 29 -8.39 10.80 -0.42
N SER A 30 -8.26 12.09 -0.10
CA SER A 30 -9.28 13.09 -0.41
C SER A 30 -9.44 13.29 -1.92
N GLU A 31 -8.32 13.36 -2.65
CA GLU A 31 -8.29 13.41 -4.12
C GLU A 31 -8.94 12.17 -4.72
N HIS A 32 -8.56 10.98 -4.25
CA HIS A 32 -9.15 9.72 -4.70
C HIS A 32 -10.67 9.67 -4.55
N LEU A 33 -11.19 10.08 -3.39
CA LEU A 33 -12.63 10.08 -3.15
C LEU A 33 -13.37 11.12 -4.01
N ALA A 34 -12.71 12.25 -4.31
CA ALA A 34 -13.26 13.28 -5.20
C ALA A 34 -13.30 12.83 -6.67
N ASP A 35 -12.34 12.00 -7.11
CA ASP A 35 -12.27 11.50 -8.48
C ASP A 35 -13.30 10.40 -8.79
N TYR A 36 -13.66 9.60 -7.79
CA TYR A 36 -14.48 8.39 -7.99
C TYR A 36 -15.84 8.38 -7.28
N ASP A 37 -16.15 9.38 -6.45
CA ASP A 37 -17.36 9.46 -5.58
C ASP A 37 -17.57 8.27 -4.62
N GLU A 38 -16.68 7.27 -4.65
CA GLU A 38 -16.62 6.12 -3.75
C GLU A 38 -15.18 5.67 -3.51
N LEU A 39 -14.98 4.83 -2.49
CA LEU A 39 -13.67 4.23 -2.24
C LEU A 39 -13.40 3.06 -3.20
N LEU A 40 -12.48 3.23 -4.14
CA LEU A 40 -12.00 2.16 -5.01
C LEU A 40 -10.65 1.66 -4.49
N VAL A 41 -10.68 0.72 -3.53
CA VAL A 41 -9.48 0.24 -2.81
C VAL A 41 -8.36 -0.19 -3.76
N HIS A 42 -8.68 -0.89 -4.85
CA HIS A 42 -7.70 -1.28 -5.86
C HIS A 42 -6.98 -0.08 -6.48
N LEU A 43 -7.71 0.97 -6.85
CA LEU A 43 -7.11 2.18 -7.41
C LEU A 43 -6.34 2.96 -6.34
N LEU A 44 -6.85 2.99 -5.10
CA LEU A 44 -6.15 3.60 -3.98
C LEU A 44 -4.80 2.92 -3.73
N MET A 45 -4.67 1.60 -3.88
CA MET A 45 -3.38 0.92 -3.74
C MET A 45 -2.34 1.41 -4.74
N ALA A 46 -2.75 1.65 -5.99
CA ALA A 46 -1.86 2.25 -6.99
C ALA A 46 -1.49 3.70 -6.62
N ASP A 47 -2.44 4.47 -6.07
CA ASP A 47 -2.19 5.83 -5.58
C ASP A 47 -1.19 5.85 -4.42
N LEU A 48 -1.32 4.90 -3.49
CA LEU A 48 -0.41 4.74 -2.35
C LEU A 48 0.98 4.30 -2.78
N LEU A 49 1.11 3.44 -3.81
CA LEU A 49 2.41 3.10 -4.38
C LEU A 49 3.09 4.34 -4.98
N ARG A 50 2.33 5.15 -5.74
CA ARG A 50 2.84 6.41 -6.31
C ARG A 50 3.26 7.37 -5.21
N TYR A 51 2.46 7.50 -4.15
CA TYR A 51 2.80 8.31 -2.98
C TYR A 51 4.08 7.82 -2.30
N ALA A 52 4.19 6.51 -2.00
CA ALA A 52 5.34 5.92 -1.33
C ALA A 52 6.63 6.16 -2.14
N THR A 53 6.55 6.00 -3.46
CA THR A 53 7.64 6.26 -4.40
C THR A 53 8.08 7.73 -4.35
N ALA A 54 7.13 8.67 -4.42
CA ALA A 54 7.43 10.10 -4.36
C ALA A 54 8.03 10.51 -3.01
N ALA A 55 7.41 10.07 -1.90
CA ALA A 55 7.93 10.32 -0.55
C ALA A 55 9.35 9.75 -0.36
N PHE A 56 9.64 8.58 -0.93
CA PHE A 56 10.97 8.00 -0.92
C PHE A 56 11.96 8.88 -1.72
N ALA A 57 11.57 9.34 -2.91
CA ALA A 57 12.42 10.21 -3.73
C ALA A 57 12.73 11.55 -3.02
N ASP A 58 11.76 12.10 -2.29
CA ASP A 58 11.89 13.34 -1.52
C ASP A 58 12.64 13.16 -0.18
N GLY A 59 13.10 11.94 0.12
CA GLY A 59 13.84 11.64 1.36
C GLY A 59 12.96 11.56 2.61
N ARG A 60 11.63 11.51 2.47
CA ARG A 60 10.67 11.36 3.57
C ARG A 60 10.57 9.92 4.07
N ARG A 61 11.71 9.40 4.54
CA ARG A 61 11.89 7.99 4.94
C ARG A 61 10.89 7.53 5.99
N ASP A 62 10.62 8.34 7.01
CA ASP A 62 9.71 7.98 8.09
C ASP A 62 8.26 7.76 7.62
N VAL A 63 7.81 8.55 6.63
CA VAL A 63 6.47 8.42 6.06
C VAL A 63 6.41 7.22 5.12
N THR A 64 7.42 7.05 4.26
CA THR A 64 7.54 5.87 3.41
C THR A 64 7.51 4.59 4.23
N ASP A 65 8.29 4.51 5.31
CA ASP A 65 8.38 3.32 6.16
C ASP A 65 7.05 3.01 6.87
N ARG A 66 6.35 4.04 7.36
CA ARG A 66 5.03 3.86 7.99
C ARG A 66 3.99 3.37 6.99
N LEU A 67 3.98 3.94 5.78
CA LEU A 67 3.06 3.54 4.72
C LEU A 67 3.32 2.10 4.27
N LEU A 68 4.57 1.76 3.95
CA LEU A 68 4.92 0.41 3.54
C LEU A 68 4.60 -0.63 4.61
N ARG A 69 4.83 -0.31 5.89
CA ARG A 69 4.46 -1.19 7.00
C ARG A 69 2.95 -1.37 7.11
N PHE A 70 2.17 -0.29 7.00
CA PHE A 70 0.70 -0.40 7.01
C PHE A 70 0.20 -1.29 5.87
N VAL A 71 0.75 -1.13 4.66
CA VAL A 71 0.38 -1.94 3.49
C VAL A 71 0.81 -3.41 3.66
N ASP A 72 2.00 -3.68 4.18
CA ASP A 72 2.50 -5.04 4.47
C ASP A 72 1.67 -5.78 5.52
N ASP A 73 1.23 -5.05 6.55
CA ASP A 73 0.39 -5.60 7.63
C ASP A 73 -1.07 -5.84 7.18
N SER A 74 -1.51 -5.16 6.11
CA SER A 74 -2.93 -5.13 5.70
C SER A 74 -3.49 -6.47 5.21
N PRO A 75 -2.77 -7.31 4.43
CA PRO A 75 -3.26 -8.63 4.03
C PRO A 75 -3.56 -9.56 5.22
N ALA A 76 -2.66 -9.60 6.22
CA ALA A 76 -2.81 -10.47 7.38
C ALA A 76 -3.92 -10.00 8.34
N GLN A 77 -4.22 -8.70 8.34
CA GLN A 77 -5.24 -8.09 9.19
C GLN A 77 -6.56 -7.84 8.44
N GLY A 78 -6.59 -7.99 7.13
CA GLY A 78 -7.69 -7.63 6.26
C GLY A 78 -8.61 -8.78 5.90
N ASP A 79 -9.73 -8.44 5.26
CA ASP A 79 -10.53 -9.43 4.53
C ASP A 79 -9.85 -9.78 3.19
N SER A 80 -10.38 -10.79 2.51
CA SER A 80 -9.84 -11.26 1.22
C SER A 80 -9.86 -10.18 0.12
N HIS A 81 -10.71 -9.15 0.26
CA HIS A 81 -10.71 -8.03 -0.69
C HIS A 81 -9.50 -7.12 -0.47
N ILE A 82 -9.14 -6.83 0.78
CA ILE A 82 -7.93 -6.08 1.11
C ILE A 82 -6.67 -6.87 0.73
N GLU A 83 -6.60 -8.15 1.07
CA GLU A 83 -5.50 -9.04 0.67
C GLU A 83 -5.27 -9.00 -0.84
N ASN A 84 -6.32 -9.25 -1.62
CA ASN A 84 -6.24 -9.23 -3.08
C ASN A 84 -5.83 -7.85 -3.62
N ALA A 85 -6.40 -6.76 -3.08
CA ALA A 85 -6.06 -5.41 -3.54
C ALA A 85 -4.59 -5.05 -3.31
N VAL A 86 -4.01 -5.43 -2.18
CA VAL A 86 -2.57 -5.24 -1.93
C VAL A 86 -1.76 -6.02 -2.95
N SER A 87 -2.06 -7.31 -3.13
CA SER A 87 -1.25 -8.17 -4.01
C SER A 87 -1.29 -7.70 -5.48
N VAL A 88 -2.48 -7.45 -6.03
CA VAL A 88 -2.63 -7.16 -7.47
C VAL A 88 -2.51 -5.68 -7.84
N SER A 89 -2.72 -4.77 -6.88
CA SER A 89 -2.79 -3.33 -7.19
C SER A 89 -1.73 -2.49 -6.49
N PHE A 90 -1.05 -3.03 -5.48
CA PHE A 90 0.18 -2.45 -4.93
C PHE A 90 1.41 -3.22 -5.42
N VAL A 91 1.46 -4.52 -5.10
CA VAL A 91 2.66 -5.34 -5.29
C VAL A 91 2.91 -5.64 -6.77
N GLU A 92 1.94 -6.21 -7.48
CA GLU A 92 2.05 -6.53 -8.91
C GLU A 92 2.24 -5.27 -9.78
N ASN A 93 1.73 -4.12 -9.32
CA ASN A 93 1.85 -2.85 -10.02
C ASN A 93 3.25 -2.22 -9.91
N PHE A 94 4.11 -2.71 -9.01
CA PHE A 94 5.48 -2.26 -8.90
C PHE A 94 6.30 -2.57 -10.15
N GLY A 95 7.04 -1.58 -10.63
CA GLY A 95 7.76 -1.55 -11.90
C GLY A 95 7.02 -0.82 -13.02
N ALA A 96 5.73 -0.48 -12.85
CA ALA A 96 4.97 0.26 -13.86
C ALA A 96 5.18 1.78 -13.80
N GLY A 97 5.56 2.30 -12.63
CA GLY A 97 5.68 3.73 -12.36
C GLY A 97 7.11 4.29 -12.55
N LYS A 98 7.20 5.60 -12.84
CA LYS A 98 8.49 6.31 -12.82
C LYS A 98 8.98 6.45 -11.38
N GLY A 99 10.27 6.20 -11.14
CA GLY A 99 10.91 6.38 -9.83
C GLY A 99 10.87 5.14 -8.92
N GLU A 100 10.24 4.06 -9.36
CA GLU A 100 10.24 2.76 -8.69
C GLU A 100 11.61 2.06 -8.85
N THR A 101 12.58 2.52 -8.07
CA THR A 101 13.99 2.09 -8.17
C THR A 101 14.29 0.85 -7.32
N PRO A 102 15.38 0.12 -7.61
CA PRO A 102 15.89 -0.93 -6.72
C PRO A 102 16.16 -0.45 -5.29
N ALA A 103 16.56 0.82 -5.12
CA ALA A 103 16.78 1.41 -3.80
C ALA A 103 15.46 1.59 -3.02
N PHE A 104 14.36 1.93 -3.70
CA PHE A 104 13.04 1.96 -3.10
C PHE A 104 12.56 0.54 -2.75
N LEU A 105 12.69 -0.42 -3.66
CA LEU A 105 12.36 -1.83 -3.40
C LEU A 105 13.13 -2.40 -2.18
N ALA A 106 14.38 -2.00 -1.98
CA ALA A 106 15.17 -2.43 -0.83
C ALA A 106 14.57 -1.99 0.53
N THR A 107 13.69 -0.97 0.54
CA THR A 107 12.98 -0.53 1.76
C THR A 107 11.69 -1.28 2.03
N TRP A 108 11.20 -2.07 1.08
CA TRP A 108 9.95 -2.80 1.26
C TRP A 108 10.05 -3.81 2.39
N PRO A 109 9.02 -3.96 3.23
CA PRO A 109 8.93 -5.05 4.19
C PRO A 109 9.00 -6.45 3.54
N ASP A 110 9.33 -7.47 4.33
CA ASP A 110 9.55 -8.83 3.85
C ASP A 110 8.30 -9.44 3.20
N GLY A 111 7.09 -9.17 3.74
CA GLY A 111 5.85 -9.70 3.19
C GLY A 111 5.61 -9.21 1.77
N LEU A 112 5.67 -7.90 1.54
CA LEU A 112 5.53 -7.30 0.19
C LEU A 112 6.61 -7.79 -0.78
N ARG A 113 7.86 -7.98 -0.32
CA ARG A 113 8.93 -8.54 -1.18
C ARG A 113 8.67 -10.00 -1.55
N ALA A 114 8.19 -10.81 -0.61
CA ALA A 114 7.84 -12.20 -0.84
C ALA A 114 6.64 -12.34 -1.80
N ASP A 115 5.64 -11.46 -1.66
CA ASP A 115 4.50 -11.40 -2.57
C ASP A 115 4.94 -10.96 -3.98
N LEU A 116 5.81 -9.94 -4.10
CA LEU A 116 6.35 -9.51 -5.40
C LEU A 116 7.07 -10.66 -6.11
N LYS A 117 7.87 -11.42 -5.36
CA LYS A 117 8.53 -12.61 -5.90
C LYS A 117 7.51 -13.64 -6.38
N SER A 118 6.46 -13.90 -5.61
CA SER A 118 5.40 -14.84 -5.96
C SER A 118 4.68 -14.42 -7.25
N GLN A 119 4.36 -13.14 -7.39
CA GLN A 119 3.74 -12.57 -8.61
C GLN A 119 4.63 -12.71 -9.85
N GLN A 120 5.95 -12.52 -9.69
CA GLN A 120 6.92 -12.69 -10.78
C GLN A 120 7.11 -14.15 -11.18
N ASP A 121 7.18 -15.06 -10.22
CA ASP A 121 7.33 -16.50 -10.47
C ASP A 121 6.09 -17.06 -11.19
N TRP A 122 4.88 -16.62 -10.81
CA TRP A 122 3.63 -17.00 -11.49
C TRP A 122 3.61 -16.60 -12.97
N ARG A 123 4.03 -15.36 -13.28
CA ARG A 123 4.07 -14.86 -14.66
C ARG A 123 5.11 -15.53 -15.56
N ALA A 124 6.09 -16.23 -14.97
CA ALA A 124 7.15 -16.93 -15.69
C ALA A 124 6.77 -18.38 -16.07
N THR A 125 5.61 -18.85 -15.64
CA THR A 125 5.07 -20.21 -15.90
C THR A 125 4.08 -20.19 -17.06
#